data_AF-A0A6L9EC00-F1
#
_entry.id   AF-A0A6L9EC00-F1
#
_cell.length_a   1.000
_cell.length_b   1.000
_cell.length_c   1.000
_cell.angle_alpha   90.00
_cell.angle_beta   90.00
_cell.angle_gamma   90.00
#
_symmetry.space_group_name_H-M   'P 1'
#
loop_
_entity.id
_entity.type
_entity.pdbx_description
1 polymer ?
#
loop_
_entity_poly.entity_id
_entity_poly.type
_entity_poly.pdbx_seq_one_letter_code
_entity_poly.pdbx_strand_id
1 'polypeptide(L)'
;MKGKGLLINEIGLGYAPMSAYDFRKLIMDEGFRDNVFDSQLYIIAQRKALTFNNFNFREELKLNFEIRQDENPSIIKCTLPLVQENITTDLSKRIDLRLHNRKNTLEKKIGFPFNGTQGFSIQEIDANGKKTKTLGWFSPDKLFQNHWKGHIRADFSANYRKMCEFKVHYV
;
A
#
# COMPACT_ATOMS: atom_id res chain seq x y z
N MET A 1 -45.99 -20.65 6.88
CA MET A 1 -44.78 -20.12 6.19
C MET A 1 -43.93 -19.40 7.23
N LYS A 2 -42.74 -19.92 7.59
CA LYS A 2 -41.79 -19.21 8.45
C LYS A 2 -40.96 -18.27 7.58
N GLY A 3 -41.04 -16.96 7.84
CA GLY A 3 -40.22 -15.97 7.15
C GLY A 3 -38.74 -16.24 7.41
N LYS A 4 -37.94 -16.37 6.34
CA LYS A 4 -36.48 -16.41 6.45
C LYS A 4 -36.03 -14.97 6.70
N GLY A 5 -35.66 -14.66 7.94
CA GLY A 5 -34.99 -13.41 8.27
C GLY A 5 -33.62 -13.35 7.59
N LEU A 6 -33.32 -12.25 6.92
CA LEU A 6 -32.02 -11.97 6.32
C LEU A 6 -31.21 -11.16 7.33
N LEU A 7 -30.15 -11.74 7.88
CA LEU A 7 -29.18 -11.01 8.68
C LEU A 7 -28.18 -10.35 7.73
N ILE A 8 -28.23 -9.01 7.64
CA ILE A 8 -27.22 -8.22 6.94
C ILE A 8 -26.30 -7.66 8.03
N ASN A 9 -25.02 -8.04 8.00
CA ASN A 9 -23.99 -7.44 8.85
C ASN A 9 -23.10 -6.56 7.98
N GLU A 10 -23.22 -5.24 8.16
CA GLU A 10 -22.40 -4.25 7.48
C GLU A 10 -21.08 -4.06 8.25
N ILE A 11 -20.20 -5.06 8.17
CA ILE A 11 -18.88 -4.98 8.80
C ILE A 11 -18.01 -4.02 7.99
N GLY A 12 -17.77 -2.83 8.54
CA GLY A 12 -16.78 -1.90 8.02
C GLY A 12 -15.36 -2.37 8.38
N LEU A 13 -14.48 -2.49 7.39
CA LEU A 13 -13.07 -2.76 7.65
C LEU A 13 -12.35 -1.46 8.07
N GLY A 14 -11.89 -1.40 9.33
CA GLY A 14 -11.05 -0.29 9.81
C GLY A 14 -9.77 -0.14 8.97
N TYR A 15 -9.17 -1.28 8.57
CA TYR A 15 -8.00 -1.34 7.69
C TYR A 15 -8.16 -2.33 6.54
N ALA A 16 -7.46 -2.10 5.42
CA ALA A 16 -7.39 -3.09 4.35
C ALA A 16 -6.71 -4.37 4.84
N PRO A 17 -7.08 -5.55 4.30
CA PRO A 17 -6.36 -6.77 4.63
C PRO A 17 -4.89 -6.61 4.32
N MET A 18 -4.03 -7.01 5.26
CA MET A 18 -2.59 -6.80 5.17
C MET A 18 -1.83 -8.07 5.53
N SER A 19 -0.58 -8.16 5.07
CA SER A 19 0.25 -9.30 5.44
C SER A 19 0.60 -9.26 6.94
N ALA A 20 0.79 -10.43 7.56
CA ALA A 20 1.22 -10.53 8.96
C ALA A 20 2.54 -9.79 9.25
N TYR A 21 3.36 -9.56 8.23
CA TYR A 21 4.57 -8.74 8.36
C TYR A 21 4.25 -7.25 8.43
N ASP A 22 3.33 -6.76 7.58
CA ASP A 22 2.94 -5.35 7.57
C ASP A 22 2.15 -5.01 8.84
N PHE A 23 1.28 -5.93 9.29
CA PHE A 23 0.57 -5.82 10.57
C PHE A 23 1.52 -5.63 11.74
N ARG A 24 2.59 -6.43 11.81
CA ARG A 24 3.62 -6.30 12.86
C ARG A 24 4.35 -4.95 12.86
N LYS A 25 4.41 -4.26 11.73
CA LYS A 25 4.98 -2.91 11.65
C LYS A 25 3.96 -1.84 11.99
N LEU A 26 2.73 -2.00 11.48
CA LEU A 26 1.65 -1.02 11.63
C LEU A 26 1.08 -0.99 13.05
N ILE A 27 1.16 -2.07 13.82
CA ILE A 27 0.76 -2.03 15.24
C ILE A 27 1.58 -1.05 16.08
N MET A 28 2.74 -0.59 15.58
CA MET A 28 3.56 0.44 16.22
C MET A 28 3.17 1.86 15.79
N ASP A 29 2.32 2.02 14.77
CA ASP A 29 1.82 3.29 14.27
C ASP A 29 0.59 3.73 15.09
N GLU A 30 0.63 4.95 15.63
CA GLU A 30 -0.39 5.47 16.54
C GLU A 30 -1.75 5.58 15.84
N GLY A 31 -1.79 6.12 14.62
CA GLY A 31 -3.01 6.22 13.83
C GLY A 31 -3.59 4.87 13.44
N PHE A 32 -2.76 3.85 13.22
CA PHE A 32 -3.25 2.48 13.03
C PHE A 32 -3.86 1.91 14.31
N ARG A 33 -3.19 2.05 15.45
CA ARG A 33 -3.68 1.55 16.76
C ARG A 33 -5.04 2.12 17.10
N ASP A 34 -5.21 3.43 16.95
CA ASP A 34 -6.47 4.10 17.27
C ASP A 34 -7.64 3.55 16.43
N ASN A 35 -7.39 3.21 15.17
CA ASN A 35 -8.39 2.65 14.28
C ASN A 35 -8.78 1.20 14.57
N VAL A 36 -7.90 0.41 15.21
CA VAL A 36 -8.14 -1.03 15.45
C VAL A 36 -8.39 -1.37 16.92
N PHE A 37 -8.24 -0.40 17.83
CA PHE A 37 -8.30 -0.62 19.28
C PHE A 37 -9.60 -1.29 19.75
N ASP A 38 -10.74 -0.90 19.18
CA ASP A 38 -12.07 -1.44 19.54
C ASP A 38 -12.55 -2.54 18.58
N SER A 39 -11.63 -3.14 17.79
CA SER A 39 -11.99 -4.21 16.86
C SER A 39 -12.27 -5.52 17.61
N GLN A 40 -13.49 -6.02 17.51
CA GLN A 40 -13.93 -7.27 18.15
C GLN A 40 -13.86 -8.51 17.23
N LEU A 41 -13.51 -8.30 15.96
CA LEU A 41 -13.46 -9.35 14.95
C LEU A 41 -12.10 -9.35 14.24
N TYR A 42 -11.52 -10.53 14.09
CA TYR A 42 -10.30 -10.72 13.32
C TYR A 42 -10.49 -11.85 12.30
N ILE A 43 -10.20 -11.54 11.04
CA ILE A 43 -10.36 -12.47 9.93
C ILE A 43 -8.97 -12.97 9.49
N ILE A 44 -8.79 -14.29 9.43
CA ILE A 44 -7.64 -14.89 8.76
C ILE A 44 -8.04 -15.20 7.33
N ALA A 45 -7.46 -14.45 6.40
CA ALA A 45 -7.65 -14.64 4.98
C ALA A 45 -6.30 -14.73 4.26
N GLN A 46 -6.28 -15.41 3.12
CA GLN A 46 -5.09 -15.62 2.31
C GLN A 46 -5.32 -15.17 0.88
N ARG A 47 -4.28 -14.59 0.27
CA ARG A 47 -4.14 -14.42 -1.16
C ARG A 47 -2.66 -14.35 -1.52
N LYS A 48 -2.35 -14.46 -2.82
CA LYS A 48 -1.01 -14.20 -3.33
C LYS A 48 -0.64 -12.73 -3.14
N ALA A 49 0.62 -12.48 -2.81
CA ALA A 49 1.11 -11.14 -2.50
C ALA A 49 1.04 -10.22 -3.72
N LEU A 50 0.63 -8.98 -3.49
CA LEU A 50 0.79 -7.91 -4.46
C LEU A 50 2.20 -7.33 -4.37
N THR A 51 2.72 -6.94 -5.52
CA THR A 51 4.03 -6.29 -5.63
C THR A 51 3.96 -5.12 -6.59
N PHE A 52 4.77 -4.11 -6.29
CA PHE A 52 5.09 -3.07 -7.23
C PHE A 52 6.23 -3.51 -8.16
N ASN A 53 6.08 -3.22 -9.44
CA ASN A 53 6.99 -3.59 -10.52
C ASN A 53 7.20 -2.41 -11.45
N ASN A 54 8.27 -2.45 -12.25
CA ASN A 54 8.59 -1.41 -13.24
C ASN A 54 8.57 0.01 -12.67
N PHE A 55 9.10 0.17 -11.44
CA PHE A 55 9.17 1.45 -10.75
C PHE A 55 9.98 2.48 -11.56
N ASN A 56 9.37 3.61 -11.90
CA ASN A 56 9.92 4.64 -12.76
C ASN A 56 9.55 6.04 -12.23
N PHE A 57 10.56 6.92 -12.10
CA PHE A 57 10.43 8.30 -11.62
C PHE A 57 11.05 9.30 -12.62
N ARG A 58 10.86 9.06 -13.93
CA ARG A 58 11.42 9.91 -15.01
C ARG A 58 10.72 11.25 -15.17
N GLU A 59 9.45 11.37 -14.78
CA GLU A 59 8.71 12.62 -14.81
C GLU A 59 8.79 13.29 -13.44
N GLU A 60 9.14 14.57 -13.39
CA GLU A 60 9.30 15.31 -12.13
C GLU A 60 8.05 15.15 -11.25
N LEU A 61 8.25 14.61 -10.04
CA LEU A 61 7.25 14.47 -8.98
C LEU A 61 6.08 13.52 -9.30
N LYS A 62 6.20 12.64 -10.29
CA LYS A 62 5.26 11.54 -10.54
C LYS A 62 5.95 10.20 -10.49
N LEU A 63 5.36 9.30 -9.74
CA LEU A 63 5.85 7.94 -9.59
C LEU A 63 4.99 6.98 -10.41
N ASN A 64 5.62 6.30 -11.36
CA ASN A 64 4.97 5.33 -12.22
C ASN A 64 5.40 3.91 -11.83
N PHE A 65 4.45 2.99 -11.72
CA PHE A 65 4.72 1.59 -11.45
C PHE A 65 3.56 0.70 -11.91
N GLU A 66 3.80 -0.59 -11.90
CA GLU A 66 2.81 -1.62 -12.12
C GLU A 66 2.53 -2.37 -10.82
N ILE A 67 1.27 -2.63 -10.53
CA ILE A 67 0.85 -3.53 -9.47
C ILE A 67 0.54 -4.87 -10.11
N ARG A 68 1.22 -5.92 -9.62
CA ARG A 68 1.06 -7.30 -10.09
C ARG A 68 0.83 -8.23 -8.91
N GLN A 69 0.13 -9.33 -9.19
CA GLN A 69 -0.08 -10.42 -8.26
C GLN A 69 0.46 -11.71 -8.87
N ASP A 70 1.11 -12.55 -8.08
CA ASP A 70 1.57 -13.86 -8.53
C ASP A 70 0.38 -14.70 -9.02
N GLU A 71 0.58 -15.43 -10.12
CA GLU A 71 -0.45 -16.25 -10.81
C GLU A 71 -1.68 -15.48 -11.33
N ASN A 72 -1.67 -14.14 -11.30
CA ASN A 72 -2.72 -13.30 -11.88
C ASN A 72 -2.17 -12.59 -13.14
N PRO A 73 -2.76 -12.79 -14.33
CA PRO A 73 -2.29 -12.14 -15.55
C PRO A 73 -2.59 -10.63 -15.59
N SER A 74 -3.42 -10.13 -14.67
CA SER A 74 -3.81 -8.71 -14.62
C SER A 74 -2.63 -7.84 -14.20
N ILE A 75 -2.38 -6.77 -14.96
CA ILE A 75 -1.38 -5.75 -14.64
C ILE A 75 -2.11 -4.43 -14.50
N ILE A 76 -1.99 -3.79 -13.34
CA ILE A 76 -2.55 -2.45 -13.11
C ILE A 76 -1.40 -1.45 -13.18
N LYS A 77 -1.37 -0.62 -14.21
CA LYS A 77 -0.44 0.51 -14.27
C LYS A 77 -0.98 1.61 -13.37
N CYS A 78 -0.09 2.26 -12.64
CA CYS A 78 -0.42 3.30 -11.69
C CYS A 78 0.52 4.49 -11.86
N THR A 79 -0.06 5.68 -11.86
CA THR A 79 0.66 6.95 -11.71
C THR A 79 0.26 7.58 -10.38
N LEU A 80 1.24 7.78 -9.51
CA LEU A 80 1.08 8.42 -8.21
C LEU A 80 1.74 9.81 -8.25
N PRO A 81 0.96 10.90 -8.31
CA PRO A 81 1.48 12.25 -8.09
C PRO A 81 2.04 12.37 -6.66
N LEU A 82 3.29 12.82 -6.51
CA LEU A 82 3.87 13.01 -5.17
C LEU A 82 3.36 14.31 -4.51
N VAL A 83 2.97 15.30 -5.31
CA VAL A 83 2.42 16.58 -4.81
C VAL A 83 0.94 16.45 -4.51
N GLN A 84 0.63 16.22 -3.25
CA GLN A 84 -0.71 16.13 -2.69
C GLN A 84 -0.66 16.22 -1.16
N GLU A 85 -1.75 16.66 -0.55
CA GLU A 85 -1.88 16.93 0.89
C GLU A 85 -1.35 15.79 1.79
N ASN A 86 -1.71 14.54 1.47
CA ASN A 86 -1.34 13.37 2.26
C ASN A 86 0.01 12.73 1.85
N ILE A 87 0.82 13.40 1.03
CA ILE A 87 2.21 13.01 0.72
C ILE A 87 3.15 14.20 0.95
N THR A 88 3.13 15.18 0.06
CA THR A 88 3.88 16.43 0.20
C THR A 88 3.17 17.58 -0.49
N THR A 89 3.24 18.75 0.13
CA THR A 89 2.89 20.04 -0.48
C THR A 89 4.09 20.97 -0.56
N ASP A 90 5.21 20.60 0.06
CA ASP A 90 6.44 21.39 0.14
C ASP A 90 7.49 20.83 -0.82
N LEU A 91 7.78 21.60 -1.86
CA LEU A 91 8.77 21.28 -2.89
C LEU A 91 10.13 21.93 -2.65
N SER A 92 10.27 22.71 -1.57
CA SER A 92 11.57 23.31 -1.22
C SER A 92 12.58 22.29 -0.70
N LYS A 93 12.10 21.08 -0.35
CA LYS A 93 12.90 20.02 0.25
C LYS A 93 13.10 18.86 -0.71
N ARG A 94 14.21 18.15 -0.50
CA ARG A 94 14.53 16.96 -1.28
C ARG A 94 13.64 15.81 -0.86
N ILE A 95 13.10 15.09 -1.85
CA ILE A 95 12.27 13.90 -1.65
C ILE A 95 13.04 12.67 -2.11
N ASP A 96 13.24 11.73 -1.20
CA ASP A 96 13.88 10.45 -1.49
C ASP A 96 12.85 9.31 -1.44
N LEU A 97 12.95 8.40 -2.41
CA LEU A 97 12.19 7.17 -2.46
C LEU A 97 13.04 6.01 -1.96
N ARG A 98 12.54 5.28 -0.96
CA ARG A 98 13.16 4.03 -0.50
C ARG A 98 12.25 2.85 -0.82
N LEU A 99 12.78 1.90 -1.57
CA LEU A 99 12.08 0.66 -1.91
C LEU A 99 12.32 -0.40 -0.82
N HIS A 100 11.24 -1.00 -0.34
CA HIS A 100 11.24 -2.07 0.64
C HIS A 100 11.00 -3.39 -0.09
N ASN A 101 12.10 -4.07 -0.45
CA ASN A 101 12.02 -5.39 -1.03
C ASN A 101 12.62 -6.44 -0.09
N ARG A 102 11.77 -7.36 0.39
CA ARG A 102 12.14 -8.44 1.32
C ARG A 102 13.06 -9.49 0.68
N LYS A 103 13.09 -9.57 -0.65
CA LYS A 103 14.00 -10.45 -1.41
C LYS A 103 15.35 -9.80 -1.71
N ASN A 104 15.50 -8.51 -1.41
CA ASN A 104 16.77 -7.78 -1.57
C ASN A 104 17.69 -8.14 -0.39
N THR A 105 18.63 -9.05 -0.65
CA THR A 105 19.70 -9.39 0.28
C THR A 105 20.98 -8.65 -0.13
N LEU A 106 22.00 -8.60 0.73
CA LEU A 106 23.32 -8.05 0.37
C LEU A 106 23.90 -8.67 -0.90
N GLU A 107 23.55 -9.93 -1.17
CA GLU A 107 23.97 -10.73 -2.32
C GLU A 107 23.09 -10.53 -3.57
N LYS A 108 21.84 -10.07 -3.41
CA LYS A 108 20.86 -9.87 -4.49
C LYS A 108 20.38 -8.43 -4.53
N LYS A 109 21.28 -7.53 -4.95
CA LYS A 109 20.91 -6.13 -5.24
C LYS A 109 19.98 -6.08 -6.44
N ILE A 110 18.83 -5.45 -6.26
CA ILE A 110 17.86 -5.24 -7.33
C ILE A 110 18.28 -4.01 -8.13
N GLY A 111 18.45 -4.17 -9.44
CA GLY A 111 18.74 -3.10 -10.39
C GLY A 111 17.48 -2.48 -11.00
N PHE A 112 17.66 -1.38 -11.73
CA PHE A 112 16.60 -0.78 -12.53
C PHE A 112 16.27 -1.69 -13.75
N PRO A 113 15.00 -1.89 -14.12
CA PRO A 113 13.80 -1.43 -13.43
C PRO A 113 13.52 -2.24 -12.16
N PHE A 114 13.16 -1.54 -11.08
CA PHE A 114 12.94 -2.18 -9.78
C PHE A 114 11.65 -3.01 -9.80
N ASN A 115 11.78 -4.32 -9.56
CA ASN A 115 10.71 -5.30 -9.65
C ASN A 115 10.50 -6.05 -8.33
N GLY A 116 9.27 -6.55 -8.15
CA GLY A 116 8.90 -7.39 -7.01
C GLY A 116 8.95 -6.70 -5.65
N THR A 117 8.86 -5.37 -5.62
CA THR A 117 8.95 -4.56 -4.40
C THR A 117 7.64 -4.68 -3.59
N GLN A 118 7.72 -5.02 -2.30
CA GLN A 118 6.52 -5.18 -1.45
C GLN A 118 6.00 -3.86 -0.88
N GLY A 119 6.84 -2.83 -0.81
CA GLY A 119 6.42 -1.51 -0.41
C GLY A 119 7.47 -0.45 -0.70
N PHE A 120 7.13 0.80 -0.49
CA PHE A 120 8.08 1.91 -0.57
C PHE A 120 7.74 2.96 0.47
N SER A 121 8.72 3.77 0.84
CA SER A 121 8.52 4.98 1.65
C SER A 121 9.02 6.20 0.92
N ILE A 122 8.30 7.29 1.15
CA ILE A 122 8.64 8.64 0.69
C ILE A 122 9.21 9.37 1.90
N GLN A 123 10.40 9.91 1.77
CA GLN A 123 11.09 10.63 2.84
C GLN A 123 11.45 12.03 2.40
N GLU A 124 11.18 12.99 3.27
CA GLU A 124 11.69 14.35 3.18
C GLU A 124 13.08 14.38 3.81
N ILE A 125 14.04 14.94 3.09
CA ILE A 125 15.39 15.16 3.57
C ILE A 125 15.61 16.67 3.69
N ASP A 126 16.02 17.10 4.89
CA ASP A 126 16.41 18.49 5.15
C ASP A 126 17.60 18.91 4.24
N ALA A 127 17.75 20.20 3.97
CA ALA A 127 18.79 20.76 3.09
C ALA A 127 20.21 20.32 3.49
N ASN A 128 20.42 20.03 4.78
CA ASN A 128 21.68 19.56 5.35
C ASN A 128 21.86 18.03 5.31
N GLY A 129 20.91 17.26 4.76
CA GLY A 129 20.99 15.80 4.63
C GLY A 129 20.86 14.99 5.93
N LYS A 130 20.78 15.65 7.10
CA LYS A 130 20.91 15.00 8.42
C LYS A 130 19.61 14.49 9.03
N LYS A 131 18.47 15.13 8.74
CA LYS A 131 17.16 14.72 9.27
C LYS A 131 16.29 14.20 8.13
N THR A 132 15.68 13.04 8.38
CA THR A 132 14.72 12.43 7.48
C THR A 132 13.36 12.37 8.16
N LYS A 133 12.33 12.90 7.52
CA LYS A 133 10.93 12.75 7.95
C LYS A 133 10.24 11.82 6.97
N THR A 134 9.64 10.74 7.46
CA THR A 134 8.84 9.88 6.59
C THR A 134 7.52 10.57 6.30
N LEU A 135 7.29 10.89 5.03
CA LEU A 135 6.07 11.53 4.56
C LEU A 135 4.96 10.51 4.31
N GLY A 136 5.34 9.31 3.85
CA GLY A 136 4.40 8.23 3.61
C GLY A 136 5.10 6.89 3.46
N TRP A 137 4.36 5.83 3.78
CA TRP A 137 4.74 4.46 3.49
C TRP A 137 3.58 3.76 2.82
N PHE A 138 3.86 3.03 1.74
CA PHE A 138 2.87 2.38 0.90
C PHE A 138 3.26 0.92 0.62
N SER A 139 2.34 0.01 0.87
CA SER A 139 2.21 -1.27 0.18
C SER A 139 1.11 -1.15 -0.90
N PRO A 140 0.96 -2.11 -1.83
CA PRO A 140 -0.15 -2.08 -2.78
C PRO A 140 -1.52 -2.01 -2.08
N ASP A 141 -1.70 -2.74 -0.98
CA ASP A 141 -2.95 -2.72 -0.20
C ASP A 141 -3.22 -1.36 0.42
N LYS A 142 -2.22 -0.77 1.07
CA LYS A 142 -2.37 0.55 1.70
C LYS A 142 -2.63 1.63 0.65
N LEU A 143 -2.03 1.52 -0.54
CA LEU A 143 -2.29 2.42 -1.65
C LEU A 143 -3.75 2.30 -2.13
N PHE A 144 -4.23 1.09 -2.39
CA PHE A 144 -5.63 0.87 -2.80
C PHE A 144 -6.62 1.38 -1.76
N GLN A 145 -6.34 1.15 -0.48
CA GLN A 145 -7.20 1.61 0.60
C GLN A 145 -7.23 3.14 0.68
N ASN A 146 -6.05 3.78 0.70
CA ASN A 146 -5.96 5.23 0.76
C ASN A 146 -6.60 5.90 -0.46
N HIS A 147 -6.49 5.27 -1.64
CA HIS A 147 -7.19 5.74 -2.83
C HIS A 147 -8.71 5.61 -2.70
N TRP A 148 -9.22 4.44 -2.29
CA TRP A 148 -10.66 4.25 -2.08
C TRP A 148 -11.23 5.22 -1.03
N LYS A 149 -10.52 5.44 0.08
CA LYS A 149 -10.93 6.41 1.11
C LYS A 149 -10.78 7.88 0.67
N GLY A 150 -10.26 8.16 -0.53
CA GLY A 150 -10.03 9.52 -1.04
C GLY A 150 -8.85 10.24 -0.38
N HIS A 151 -8.05 9.55 0.44
CA HIS A 151 -6.88 10.14 1.09
C HIS A 151 -5.73 10.37 0.09
N ILE A 152 -5.63 9.54 -0.94
CA ILE A 152 -4.56 9.63 -1.94
C ILE A 152 -5.18 9.65 -3.33
N ARG A 153 -4.71 10.60 -4.15
CA ARG A 153 -5.00 10.62 -5.59
C ARG A 153 -3.95 9.77 -6.30
N ALA A 154 -4.40 8.79 -7.07
CA ALA A 154 -3.58 7.91 -7.89
C ALA A 154 -4.39 7.46 -9.11
N ASP A 155 -3.77 7.48 -10.28
CA ASP A 155 -4.42 7.10 -11.53
C ASP A 155 -4.12 5.63 -11.85
N PHE A 156 -5.15 4.79 -11.80
CA PHE A 156 -5.05 3.36 -12.13
C PHE A 156 -5.56 3.09 -13.54
N SER A 157 -4.82 2.32 -14.33
CA SER A 157 -5.19 2.01 -15.72
C SER A 157 -6.41 1.09 -15.86
N ALA A 158 -6.80 0.41 -14.79
CA ALA A 158 -7.92 -0.52 -14.76
C ALA A 158 -8.44 -0.71 -13.33
N ASN A 159 -9.63 -1.30 -13.23
CA ASN A 159 -10.22 -1.69 -11.96
C ASN A 159 -9.39 -2.80 -11.28
N TYR A 160 -8.97 -2.56 -10.05
CA TYR A 160 -8.13 -3.48 -9.26
C TYR A 160 -8.91 -4.39 -8.31
N ARG A 161 -10.25 -4.41 -8.36
CA ARG A 161 -11.11 -5.20 -7.44
C ARG A 161 -10.74 -6.68 -7.37
N LYS A 162 -10.42 -7.32 -8.51
CA LYS A 162 -10.00 -8.73 -8.55
C LYS A 162 -8.72 -9.00 -7.76
N MET A 163 -7.83 -8.02 -7.65
CA MET A 163 -6.61 -8.14 -6.85
C MET A 163 -6.90 -8.08 -5.35
N CYS A 164 -8.08 -7.60 -4.96
CA CYS A 164 -8.56 -7.51 -3.57
C CYS A 164 -9.41 -8.72 -3.16
N GLU A 165 -9.43 -9.79 -3.94
CA GLU A 165 -10.12 -11.02 -3.56
C GLU A 165 -9.24 -11.88 -2.64
N PHE A 166 -9.84 -12.43 -1.59
CA PHE A 166 -9.17 -13.27 -0.60
C PHE A 166 -9.94 -14.57 -0.38
N LYS A 167 -9.19 -15.63 -0.11
CA LYS A 167 -9.75 -16.86 0.47
C LYS A 167 -9.83 -16.68 1.99
N VAL A 168 -11.04 -16.63 2.53
CA VAL A 168 -11.26 -16.59 3.98
C VAL A 168 -11.08 -17.99 4.55
N HIS A 169 -10.29 -18.11 5.61
CA HIS A 169 -10.07 -19.37 6.32
C HIS A 169 -10.78 -19.41 7.67
N TYR A 170 -10.83 -18.26 8.35
CA TYR A 170 -11.42 -18.12 9.68
C TYR A 170 -11.96 -16.69 9.86
N VAL A 171 -13.08 -16.57 10.57
CA VAL A 171 -13.73 -15.33 11.00
C VAL A 171 -13.89 -15.38 12.51
#